data_AF-A0A399NP19-F1
#
_entry.id   AF-A0A399NP19-F1
#
_cell.length_a   1.000
_cell.length_b   1.000
_cell.length_c   1.000
_cell.angle_alpha   90.00
_cell.angle_beta   90.00
_cell.angle_gamma   90.00
#
_symmetry.space_group_name_H-M   'P 1'
#
loop_
_entity.id
_entity.type
_entity.pdbx_description
1 polymer ?
#
loop_
_entity_poly.entity_id
_entity_poly.type
_entity_poly.pdbx_seq_one_letter_code
_entity_poly.pdbx_strand_id
1 'polypeptide(L)'
;PAAPAALDDVVVAGVSMRRLVEVCGTPCVHSGEALGIRDGADGCGALVIVAVTAVLAGPGGERVVCVDGHLDGVDARWAEARVLGRPVGGRSVARIVAA
;
A
#
# COMPACT_ATOMS: atom_id res chain seq x y z
N PRO A 1 -27.42 -2.95 -7.18
CA PRO A 1 -26.93 -1.75 -6.45
C PRO A 1 -25.40 -1.86 -6.37
N ALA A 2 -24.67 -0.83 -6.82
CA ALA A 2 -23.20 -0.83 -6.70
C ALA A 2 -22.83 -0.65 -5.22
N ALA A 3 -22.04 -1.57 -4.68
CA ALA A 3 -21.50 -1.42 -3.33
C ALA A 3 -20.72 -0.09 -3.25
N PRO A 4 -20.82 0.67 -2.14
CA PRO A 4 -19.98 1.84 -1.97
C PRO A 4 -18.52 1.43 -2.20
N ALA A 5 -17.76 2.23 -2.95
CA ALA A 5 -16.33 2.02 -3.12
C ALA A 5 -15.74 1.78 -1.74
N ALA A 6 -15.28 0.55 -1.52
CA ALA A 6 -14.89 0.10 -0.21
C ALA A 6 -13.73 1.01 0.24
N LEU A 7 -13.93 1.84 1.27
CA LEU A 7 -12.95 2.83 1.74
C LEU A 7 -11.66 2.19 2.25
N ASP A 8 -11.62 0.86 2.25
CA ASP A 8 -10.54 -0.03 2.62
C ASP A 8 -9.83 -0.65 1.40
N ASP A 9 -10.21 -0.33 0.16
CA ASP A 9 -9.55 -0.81 -1.05
C ASP A 9 -8.92 0.34 -1.85
N VAL A 10 -7.88 0.00 -2.61
CA VAL A 10 -7.23 0.90 -3.56
C VAL A 10 -7.56 0.39 -4.96
N VAL A 11 -8.18 1.24 -5.76
CA VAL A 11 -8.55 0.92 -7.15
C VAL A 11 -7.76 1.82 -8.09
N VAL A 12 -6.99 1.20 -8.99
CA VAL A 12 -6.14 1.87 -9.98
C VAL A 12 -6.61 1.44 -11.36
N ALA A 13 -7.02 2.38 -12.21
CA ALA A 13 -7.52 2.08 -13.56
C ALA A 13 -8.59 0.96 -13.60
N GLY A 14 -9.46 0.90 -12.58
CA GLY A 14 -10.50 -0.13 -12.44
C GLY A 14 -10.04 -1.46 -11.85
N VAL A 15 -8.76 -1.60 -11.51
CA VAL A 15 -8.19 -2.80 -10.87
C VAL A 15 -8.16 -2.64 -9.36
N SER A 16 -8.82 -3.54 -8.63
CA SER A 16 -8.73 -3.64 -7.17
C SER A 16 -7.38 -4.24 -6.75
N MET A 17 -6.66 -3.56 -5.86
CA MET A 17 -5.39 -4.04 -5.34
C MET A 17 -5.59 -5.23 -4.39
N ARG A 18 -6.72 -5.31 -3.67
CA ARG A 18 -7.08 -6.51 -2.92
C ARG A 18 -7.27 -7.71 -3.83
N ARG A 19 -7.99 -7.55 -4.95
CA ARG A 19 -8.19 -8.63 -5.91
C ARG A 19 -6.87 -9.05 -6.56
N LEU A 20 -5.97 -8.11 -6.83
CA LEU A 20 -4.63 -8.42 -7.33
C LEU A 20 -3.87 -9.33 -6.36
N VAL A 21 -3.89 -9.01 -5.06
CA VAL A 21 -3.28 -9.85 -4.01
C VAL A 21 -3.90 -11.23 -3.95
N GLU A 22 -5.22 -11.36 -4.07
CA GLU A 22 -5.88 -12.67 -4.08
C GLU A 22 -5.43 -13.57 -5.24
N VAL A 23 -5.08 -12.97 -6.38
CA VAL A 23 -4.66 -13.69 -7.59
C VAL A 23 -3.16 -13.97 -7.60
N CYS A 24 -2.36 -12.99 -7.22
CA CYS A 24 -0.89 -13.06 -7.34
C CYS A 24 -0.18 -13.46 -6.05
N GLY A 25 -0.85 -13.36 -4.89
CA GLY A 25 -0.20 -13.39 -3.58
C GLY A 25 0.58 -12.11 -3.27
N THR A 26 1.22 -12.08 -2.11
CA THR A 26 2.20 -11.05 -1.73
C THR A 26 3.61 -11.66 -1.64
N PRO A 27 4.66 -10.87 -1.96
CA PRO A 27 4.61 -9.51 -2.50
C PRO A 27 4.17 -9.49 -3.98
N CYS A 28 3.45 -8.45 -4.40
CA CYS A 28 3.08 -8.25 -5.80
C CYS A 28 3.13 -6.79 -6.22
N VAL A 29 3.14 -6.54 -7.53
CA VAL A 29 3.29 -5.20 -8.12
C VAL A 29 2.19 -4.97 -9.15
N HIS A 30 1.59 -3.77 -9.11
CA HIS A 30 0.76 -3.26 -10.18
C HIS A 30 1.48 -2.11 -10.88
N SER A 31 1.91 -2.33 -12.12
CA SER A 31 2.48 -1.29 -12.96
C SER A 31 1.44 -0.76 -13.94
N GLY A 32 1.44 0.54 -14.17
CA GLY A 32 0.50 1.19 -15.08
C GLY A 32 0.92 2.61 -15.41
N GLU A 33 0.16 3.27 -16.27
CA GLU A 33 0.37 4.70 -16.50
C GLU A 33 0.26 5.45 -15.18
N ALA A 34 1.18 6.39 -14.97
CA ALA A 34 1.26 7.18 -13.76
C ALA A 34 -0.06 7.91 -13.50
N LEU A 35 -0.81 8.34 -14.52
CA LEU A 35 -2.16 8.90 -14.42
C LEU A 35 -3.17 8.00 -13.69
N GLY A 36 -3.05 6.67 -13.83
CA GLY A 36 -3.91 5.73 -13.12
C GLY A 36 -3.53 5.56 -11.65
N ILE A 37 -2.27 5.85 -11.31
CA ILE A 37 -1.62 5.59 -10.02
C ILE A 37 -1.47 6.89 -9.20
N ARG A 38 -1.38 8.04 -9.88
CA ARG A 38 -1.13 9.38 -9.38
C ARG A 38 -1.91 10.38 -10.22
N ASP A 39 -2.54 11.32 -9.55
CA ASP A 39 -3.12 12.48 -10.23
C ASP A 39 -1.98 13.43 -10.66
N GLY A 40 -1.93 13.78 -11.95
CA GLY A 40 -1.01 14.79 -12.50
C GLY A 40 0.46 14.40 -12.71
N ALA A 41 0.79 13.10 -12.82
CA ALA A 41 2.16 12.66 -13.14
C ALA A 41 2.25 12.02 -14.54
N ASP A 42 3.21 12.48 -15.35
CA ASP A 42 3.58 11.86 -16.61
C ASP A 42 4.54 10.68 -16.37
N GLY A 43 4.33 9.55 -17.06
CA GLY A 43 5.23 8.39 -17.04
C GLY A 43 4.60 7.06 -16.58
N CYS A 44 5.43 6.08 -16.21
CA CYS A 44 4.99 4.78 -15.68
C CYS A 44 5.09 4.81 -14.15
N GLY A 45 4.00 4.48 -13.46
CA GLY A 45 3.96 4.31 -12.02
C GLY A 45 3.91 2.82 -11.63
N ALA A 46 4.25 2.52 -10.39
CA ALA A 46 4.02 1.20 -9.81
C ALA A 46 3.47 1.33 -8.39
N LEU A 47 2.50 0.47 -8.05
CA LEU A 47 2.15 0.15 -6.67
C LEU A 47 2.82 -1.16 -6.31
N VAL A 48 3.53 -1.18 -5.18
CA VAL A 48 4.04 -2.39 -4.56
C VAL A 48 3.11 -2.74 -3.40
N ILE A 49 2.63 -3.98 -3.36
CA ILE A 49 1.77 -4.50 -2.32
C ILE A 49 2.52 -5.62 -1.59
N VAL A 50 2.57 -5.47 -0.27
CA VAL A 50 3.23 -6.41 0.65
C VAL A 50 2.25 -6.74 1.78
N ALA A 51 2.32 -7.95 2.32
CA ALA A 51 1.60 -8.33 3.52
C ALA A 51 2.37 -7.93 4.76
N VAL A 52 1.65 -7.49 5.78
CA VAL A 52 2.19 -7.32 7.13
C VAL A 52 2.39 -8.68 7.76
N THR A 53 3.63 -9.01 8.11
CA THR A 53 4.00 -10.29 8.72
C THR A 53 4.10 -10.20 10.24
N ALA A 54 4.44 -9.01 10.77
CA ALA A 54 4.47 -8.76 12.21
C ALA A 54 4.32 -7.27 12.53
N VAL A 55 3.92 -6.97 13.77
CA VAL A 55 4.00 -5.62 14.35
C VAL A 55 4.77 -5.72 15.66
N LEU A 56 5.91 -5.05 15.72
CA LEU A 56 6.85 -5.09 16.83
C LEU A 56 6.87 -3.74 17.57
N ALA A 57 7.30 -3.76 18.82
CA ALA A 57 7.67 -2.53 19.53
C ALA A 57 9.15 -2.25 19.29
N GLY A 58 9.45 -1.06 18.77
CA GLY A 58 10.81 -0.58 18.60
C GLY A 58 11.40 -0.06 19.91
N PRO A 59 12.73 0.14 19.96
CA PRO A 59 13.45 0.53 21.18
C PRO A 59 13.02 1.90 21.74
N GLY A 60 12.44 2.78 20.92
CA GLY A 60 11.89 4.08 21.35
C GLY A 60 10.39 4.05 21.67
N GLY A 61 9.76 2.86 21.67
CA GLY A 61 8.32 2.68 21.90
C GLY A 61 7.46 2.84 20.63
N GLU A 62 8.07 3.09 19.48
CA GLU A 62 7.40 3.10 18.19
C GLU A 62 6.88 1.72 17.79
N ARG A 63 5.95 1.67 16.84
CA ARG A 63 5.48 0.41 16.23
C ARG A 63 6.20 0.20 14.91
N VAL A 64 6.89 -0.93 14.79
CA VAL A 64 7.59 -1.36 13.57
C VAL A 64 6.74 -2.40 12.87
N VAL A 65 6.41 -2.16 11.61
CA VAL A 65 5.63 -3.09 10.78
C VAL A 65 6.61 -3.88 9.93
N CYS A 66 6.67 -5.19 10.14
CA CYS A 66 7.42 -6.11 9.29
C CYS A 66 6.53 -6.52 8.12
N VAL A 67 7.12 -6.60 6.94
CA VAL A 67 6.42 -6.95 5.70
C VAL A 67 7.12 -8.09 4.96
N ASP A 68 6.41 -8.76 4.07
CA ASP A 68 6.93 -9.86 3.23
C ASP A 68 7.61 -9.40 1.92
N GLY A 69 8.15 -8.18 1.91
CA GLY A 69 8.87 -7.63 0.78
C GLY A 69 10.06 -6.77 1.19
N HIS A 70 11.11 -6.78 0.38
CA HIS A 70 12.24 -5.90 0.55
C HIS A 70 11.98 -4.60 -0.21
N LEU A 71 11.88 -3.49 0.52
CA LEU A 71 11.60 -2.17 -0.03
C LEU A 71 12.82 -1.24 0.07
N ASP A 72 13.97 -1.76 0.47
CA ASP A 72 15.20 -0.99 0.59
C ASP A 72 15.65 -0.55 -0.81
N GLY A 73 16.03 0.73 -0.95
CA GLY A 73 16.36 1.32 -2.24
C GLY A 73 15.16 1.63 -3.15
N VAL A 74 13.92 1.36 -2.72
CA VAL A 74 12.72 1.82 -3.43
C VAL A 74 12.42 3.26 -3.01
N ASP A 75 12.39 4.18 -3.99
CA ASP A 75 11.92 5.55 -3.80
C ASP A 75 10.37 5.58 -3.70
N ALA A 76 9.86 4.97 -2.63
CA ALA A 76 8.44 4.87 -2.37
C ALA A 76 7.91 6.16 -1.74
N ARG A 77 6.73 6.59 -2.18
CA ARG A 77 6.00 7.69 -1.55
C ARG A 77 5.26 7.20 -0.31
N TRP A 78 5.99 7.06 0.78
CA TRP A 78 5.48 6.53 2.03
C TRP A 78 4.29 7.30 2.62
N ALA A 79 4.21 8.61 2.36
CA ALA A 79 3.07 9.44 2.79
C ALA A 79 1.74 9.06 2.11
N GLU A 80 1.81 8.38 0.96
CA GLU A 80 0.65 7.90 0.19
C GLU A 80 0.33 6.42 0.49
N ALA A 81 1.10 5.76 1.37
CA ALA A 81 0.89 4.36 1.72
C ALA A 81 -0.47 4.12 2.37
N ARG A 82 -1.13 3.03 1.99
CA ARG A 82 -2.46 2.65 2.48
C ARG A 82 -2.46 1.23 2.99
N VAL A 83 -3.24 0.98 4.05
CA VAL A 83 -3.55 -0.36 4.54
C VAL A 83 -4.79 -0.86 3.82
N LEU A 84 -4.65 -1.94 3.06
CA LEU A 84 -5.78 -2.61 2.41
C LEU A 84 -6.62 -3.38 3.44
N GLY A 85 -7.93 -3.40 3.25
CA GLY A 85 -8.88 -4.09 4.12
C GLY A 85 -9.15 -3.44 5.47
N ARG A 86 -8.69 -2.19 5.66
CA ARG A 86 -9.07 -1.37 6.80
C ARG A 86 -9.65 -0.02 6.35
N PRO A 87 -10.88 0.34 6.77
CA PRO A 87 -11.48 1.61 6.37
C PRO A 87 -10.67 2.79 6.90
N VAL A 88 -10.51 3.82 6.06
CA VAL A 88 -9.88 5.09 6.44
C VAL A 88 -10.75 5.78 7.48
N GLY A 89 -10.29 5.86 8.73
CA GLY A 89 -11.05 6.48 9.83
C GLY A 89 -10.40 6.35 11.22
N GLY A 90 -9.51 5.38 11.41
CA GLY A 90 -8.63 5.34 12.57
C GLY A 90 -7.42 6.25 12.36
N ARG A 91 -7.17 7.18 13.29
CA ARG A 91 -5.98 8.04 13.34
C ARG A 91 -4.72 7.16 13.39
N SER A 92 -4.19 6.80 12.23
CA SER A 92 -3.02 5.94 12.11
C SER A 92 -1.80 6.84 11.98
N VAL A 93 -1.21 7.22 13.11
CA VAL A 93 0.11 7.86 13.16
C VAL A 93 1.16 6.76 13.11
N ALA A 94 1.28 6.12 11.93
CA ALA A 94 2.39 5.24 11.64
C ALA A 94 3.47 6.09 10.96
N ARG A 95 4.63 6.26 11.62
CA ARG A 95 5.81 6.80 10.97
C ARG A 95 6.51 5.63 10.29
N ILE A 96 6.57 5.65 8.97
CA ILE A 96 7.36 4.68 8.20
C ILE A 96 8.82 5.11 8.31
N VAL A 97 9.67 4.21 8.80
CA VAL A 97 11.12 4.40 8.89
C VAL A 97 11.73 3.37 7.95
N ALA A 98 12.34 3.82 6.85
CA ALA A 98 13.19 2.98 6.03
C ALA A 98 14.54 2.83 6.75
N ALA A 99 15.07 1.60 6.77
CA ALA A 99 16.39 1.30 7.34
C ALA A 99 17.51 1.69 6.37
#